data_AF-A0A2D4GID3-F1
#
_entry.id   AF-A0A2D4GID3-F1
#
_cell.length_a   1.000
_cell.length_b   1.000
_cell.length_c   1.000
_cell.angle_alpha   90.00
_cell.angle_beta   90.00
_cell.angle_gamma   90.00
#
_symmetry.space_group_name_H-M   'P 1'
#
loop_
_entity.id
_entity.type
_entity.pdbx_description
1 polymer ?
#
loop_
_entity_poly.entity_id
_entity_poly.type
_entity_poly.pdbx_seq_one_letter_code
_entity_poly.pdbx_strand_id
1 'polypeptide(L)'
;DPGHPLNKLQEAWRNIHYPPETSSIMLMARMVATVKQAKDKEWWIKLFSQFCNKTANEEEEIIHKLLGDKFKGQLEVLRMLFTEALYDDHLSKWFSPEGFRSLFALVGTNGQGIGTSSLS
;
A
#
# COMPACT_ATOMS: atom_id res chain seq x y z
N ASP A 1 6.75 15.13 -14.81
CA ASP A 1 8.22 14.96 -14.74
C ASP A 1 8.53 13.46 -14.78
N PRO A 2 9.25 12.95 -15.80
CA PRO A 2 9.60 11.53 -15.89
C PRO A 2 10.46 11.03 -14.71
N GLY A 3 11.23 11.90 -14.06
CA GLY A 3 12.07 11.54 -12.91
C GLY A 3 11.34 11.50 -11.57
N HIS A 4 10.03 11.80 -11.54
CA HIS A 4 9.28 11.91 -10.31
C HIS A 4 9.26 10.56 -9.54
N PRO A 5 9.58 10.52 -8.24
CA PRO A 5 9.66 9.28 -7.45
C PRO A 5 8.40 8.39 -7.51
N LEU A 6 7.20 8.99 -7.60
CA LEU A 6 5.95 8.23 -7.79
C LEU A 6 5.88 7.44 -9.11
N ASN A 7 6.53 7.92 -10.18
CA ASN A 7 6.56 7.18 -11.45
C ASN A 7 7.39 5.92 -11.31
N LYS A 8 8.53 5.99 -10.61
CA LYS A 8 9.38 4.82 -10.31
C LYS A 8 8.61 3.78 -9.49
N LEU A 9 7.87 4.24 -8.48
CA LEU A 9 7.01 3.37 -7.66
C LEU A 9 5.91 2.69 -8.51
N GLN A 10 5.27 3.43 -9.40
CA GLN A 10 4.24 2.90 -10.29
C GLN A 10 4.79 1.89 -11.30
N GLU A 11 5.98 2.15 -11.84
CA GLU A 11 6.67 1.24 -12.75
C GLU A 11 7.09 -0.06 -12.05
N ALA A 12 7.68 0.04 -10.86
CA ALA A 12 8.04 -1.13 -10.06
C ALA A 12 6.83 -2.01 -9.75
N TRP A 13 5.69 -1.40 -9.39
CA TRP A 13 4.44 -2.14 -9.17
C TRP A 13 3.96 -2.89 -10.41
N ARG A 14 3.99 -2.23 -11.59
CA ARG A 14 3.61 -2.87 -12.86
C ARG A 14 4.46 -4.08 -13.22
N ASN A 15 5.74 -4.06 -12.85
CA ASN A 15 6.67 -5.16 -13.11
C ASN A 15 6.55 -6.30 -12.09
N ILE A 16 5.97 -6.03 -10.90
CA ILE A 16 5.79 -7.01 -9.83
C ILE A 16 4.47 -7.79 -9.99
N HIS A 17 3.39 -7.14 -10.41
CA HIS A 17 2.06 -7.75 -10.48
C HIS A 17 1.49 -7.73 -11.92
N TYR A 18 1.07 -8.89 -12.43
CA TYR A 18 0.34 -9.01 -13.69
C TYR A 18 -1.00 -9.76 -13.52
N PRO A 19 -2.14 -9.25 -14.04
CA PRO A 19 -2.29 -7.93 -14.66
C PRO A 19 -2.09 -6.83 -13.61
N PRO A 20 -1.48 -5.70 -13.97
CA PRO A 20 -1.18 -4.66 -13.01
C PRO A 20 -2.46 -3.97 -12.58
N GLU A 21 -3.03 -4.39 -11.45
CA GLU A 21 -4.11 -3.63 -10.84
C GLU A 21 -3.49 -2.36 -10.26
N THR A 22 -3.54 -1.26 -11.01
CA THR A 22 -2.94 0.03 -10.64
C THR A 22 -3.48 0.62 -9.33
N SER A 23 -4.55 0.05 -8.79
CA SER A 23 -5.35 0.59 -7.71
C SER A 23 -4.64 0.58 -6.36
N SER A 24 -3.95 -0.50 -5.98
CA SER A 24 -3.50 -0.74 -4.60
C SER A 24 -2.38 0.21 -4.15
N ILE A 25 -1.25 0.25 -4.87
CA ILE A 25 -0.10 1.09 -4.46
C ILE A 25 -0.39 2.59 -4.61
N MET A 26 -1.16 2.98 -5.64
CA MET A 26 -1.53 4.38 -5.84
C MET A 26 -2.64 4.84 -4.87
N LEU A 27 -3.44 3.92 -4.33
CA LEU A 27 -4.35 4.23 -3.23
C LEU A 27 -3.58 4.55 -1.95
N MET A 28 -2.54 3.77 -1.63
CA MET A 28 -1.64 4.08 -0.49
C MET A 28 -1.00 5.45 -0.65
N ALA A 29 -0.53 5.78 -1.86
CA ALA A 29 0.03 7.11 -2.15
C ALA A 29 -1.00 8.24 -1.92
N ARG A 30 -2.26 8.02 -2.33
CA ARG A 30 -3.36 8.95 -2.08
C ARG A 30 -3.67 9.09 -0.59
N MET A 31 -3.66 8.01 0.19
CA MET A 31 -3.87 8.07 1.65
C MET A 31 -2.81 8.95 2.32
N VAL A 32 -1.53 8.80 1.95
CA VAL A 32 -0.46 9.66 2.46
C VAL A 32 -0.71 11.12 2.06
N ALA A 33 -1.03 11.38 0.79
CA ALA A 33 -1.34 12.74 0.33
C ALA A 33 -2.52 13.36 1.08
N THR A 34 -3.59 12.59 1.34
CA THR A 34 -4.75 13.01 2.13
C THR A 34 -4.34 13.45 3.54
N VAL A 35 -3.52 12.66 4.24
CA VAL A 35 -3.03 13.06 5.58
C VAL A 35 -2.16 14.30 5.49
N LYS A 36 -1.22 14.38 4.53
CA LYS A 36 -0.30 15.52 4.39
C LYS A 36 -1.04 16.84 4.13
N GLN A 37 -2.14 16.79 3.38
CA GLN A 37 -2.95 17.96 3.01
C GLN A 37 -4.10 18.26 3.99
N ALA A 38 -4.39 17.36 4.93
CA ALA A 38 -5.48 17.55 5.87
C ALA A 38 -5.15 18.64 6.91
N LYS A 39 -6.19 19.39 7.31
CA LYS A 39 -6.13 20.30 8.46
C LYS A 39 -6.01 19.53 9.77
N ASP A 40 -6.77 18.45 9.89
CA ASP A 40 -6.75 17.54 11.05
C ASP A 40 -6.09 16.21 10.65
N LYS A 41 -4.75 16.17 10.78
CA LYS A 41 -3.94 15.00 10.42
C LYS A 41 -4.17 13.83 11.36
N GLU A 42 -4.35 14.11 12.64
CA GLU A 42 -4.51 13.09 13.70
C GLU A 42 -5.80 12.29 13.49
N TRP A 43 -6.89 12.95 13.11
CA TRP A 43 -8.13 12.27 12.78
C TRP A 43 -7.97 11.27 11.63
N TRP A 44 -7.31 11.67 10.54
CA TRP A 44 -7.06 10.77 9.41
C TRP A 44 -6.12 9.62 9.77
N ILE A 45 -5.06 9.89 10.52
CA ILE A 45 -4.15 8.85 11.01
C ILE A 45 -4.90 7.83 11.85
N LYS A 46 -5.75 8.30 12.79
CA LYS A 46 -6.56 7.43 13.64
C LYS A 46 -7.56 6.61 12.82
N LEU A 47 -8.24 7.23 11.86
CA LEU A 47 -9.19 6.56 10.97
C LEU A 47 -8.51 5.44 10.19
N PHE A 48 -7.38 5.71 9.52
CA PHE A 48 -6.67 4.67 8.77
C PHE A 48 -6.09 3.57 9.67
N SER A 49 -5.63 3.93 10.86
CA SER A 49 -5.12 2.95 11.85
C SER A 49 -6.21 1.99 12.32
N GLN A 50 -7.48 2.41 12.37
CA GLN A 50 -8.59 1.50 12.73
C GLN A 50 -8.75 0.34 11.73
N PHE A 51 -8.39 0.55 10.47
CA PHE A 51 -8.45 -0.48 9.43
C PHE A 51 -7.22 -1.39 9.37
N CYS A 52 -6.15 -1.05 10.11
CA CYS A 52 -4.91 -1.83 10.19
C CYS A 52 -4.94 -2.89 11.31
N ASN A 53 -6.06 -3.06 12.03
CA ASN A 53 -6.17 -3.97 13.19
C ASN A 53 -6.36 -5.46 12.81
N LYS A 54 -5.89 -5.91 11.64
CA LYS A 54 -5.97 -7.33 11.28
C LYS A 54 -4.89 -8.13 11.98
N THR A 55 -5.10 -9.44 12.13
CA THR A 55 -4.06 -10.31 12.68
C THR A 55 -2.94 -10.48 11.67
N ALA A 56 -1.69 -10.59 12.14
CA ALA A 56 -0.51 -10.70 11.26
C ALA A 56 -0.64 -11.85 10.24
N ASN A 57 -1.29 -12.94 10.61
CA ASN A 57 -1.54 -14.08 9.72
C ASN A 57 -2.44 -13.71 8.53
N GLU A 58 -3.54 -12.99 8.77
CA GLU A 58 -4.45 -12.54 7.70
C GLU A 58 -3.76 -11.58 6.74
N GLU A 59 -2.91 -10.70 7.26
CA GLU A 59 -2.09 -9.82 6.43
C GLU A 59 -1.08 -10.60 5.59
N GLU A 60 -0.48 -11.67 6.12
CA GLU A 60 0.45 -12.53 5.37
C GLU A 60 -0.26 -13.15 4.18
N GLU A 61 -1.42 -13.76 4.41
CA GLU A 61 -2.18 -14.43 3.37
C GLU A 61 -2.64 -13.47 2.27
N ILE A 62 -3.13 -12.28 2.64
CA ILE A 62 -3.58 -11.28 1.66
C ILE A 62 -2.42 -10.85 0.77
N ILE A 63 -1.28 -10.54 1.38
CA ILE A 63 -0.15 -10.00 0.64
C ILE A 63 0.53 -11.14 -0.18
N HIS A 64 0.55 -12.39 0.31
CA HIS A 64 1.07 -13.54 -0.43
C HIS A 64 0.20 -13.84 -1.65
N LYS A 65 -1.13 -13.68 -1.53
CA LYS A 65 -2.04 -13.77 -2.69
C LYS A 65 -1.76 -12.68 -3.73
N LEU A 66 -1.36 -11.48 -3.29
CA LEU A 66 -1.09 -10.35 -4.17
C LEU A 66 0.30 -10.41 -4.83
N LEU A 67 1.34 -10.82 -4.10
CA LEU A 67 2.73 -10.78 -4.59
C LEU A 67 3.26 -12.15 -5.05
N GLY A 68 2.56 -13.24 -4.73
CA GLY A 68 3.01 -14.60 -5.03
C GLY A 68 4.32 -14.98 -4.32
N ASP A 69 5.03 -15.97 -4.84
CA ASP A 69 6.20 -16.60 -4.20
C ASP A 69 7.38 -15.66 -3.94
N LYS A 70 7.41 -14.48 -4.58
CA LYS A 70 8.47 -13.45 -4.43
C LYS A 70 8.13 -12.37 -3.39
N PHE A 71 7.06 -12.60 -2.63
CA PHE A 71 6.51 -11.79 -1.54
C PHE A 71 7.50 -10.87 -0.81
N LYS A 72 8.42 -11.42 0.01
CA LYS A 72 9.24 -10.60 0.93
C LYS A 72 10.17 -9.65 0.19
N GLY A 73 10.80 -10.12 -0.89
CA GLY A 73 11.74 -9.30 -1.66
C GLY A 73 11.05 -8.17 -2.42
N GLN A 74 9.90 -8.45 -3.04
CA GLN A 74 9.15 -7.45 -3.79
C GLN A 74 8.45 -6.43 -2.89
N LEU A 75 7.92 -6.87 -1.75
CA LEU A 75 7.30 -5.98 -0.77
C LEU A 75 8.30 -4.96 -0.22
N GLU A 76 9.52 -5.41 0.07
CA GLU A 76 10.58 -4.53 0.58
C GLU A 76 11.05 -3.50 -0.46
N VAL A 77 11.18 -3.92 -1.73
CA VAL A 77 11.47 -2.99 -2.85
C VAL A 77 10.39 -1.92 -2.96
N LEU A 78 9.11 -2.31 -2.88
CA LEU A 78 8.00 -1.37 -2.90
C LEU A 78 8.02 -0.42 -1.71
N ARG A 79 8.33 -0.92 -0.51
CA ARG A 79 8.46 -0.09 0.70
C ARG A 79 9.56 0.96 0.57
N MET A 80 10.72 0.58 0.03
CA MET A 80 11.83 1.52 -0.19
C MET A 80 11.45 2.63 -1.18
N LEU A 81 10.86 2.27 -2.33
CA LEU A 81 10.40 3.26 -3.32
C LEU A 81 9.27 4.14 -2.79
N PHE A 82 8.36 3.57 -2.00
CA PHE A 82 7.30 4.31 -1.34
C PHE A 82 7.85 5.32 -0.33
N THR A 83 8.86 4.91 0.43
CA THR A 83 9.58 5.78 1.38
C THR A 83 10.29 6.92 0.65
N GLU A 84 11.08 6.62 -0.38
CA GLU A 84 11.76 7.63 -1.21
C GLU A 84 10.77 8.67 -1.75
N ALA A 85 9.57 8.23 -2.18
CA ALA A 85 8.61 9.09 -2.82
C ALA A 85 7.75 9.92 -1.86
N LEU A 86 7.44 9.43 -0.66
CA LEU A 86 6.31 9.93 0.12
C LEU A 86 6.59 10.16 1.60
N TYR A 87 7.81 9.87 2.10
CA TYR A 87 8.12 9.94 3.52
C TYR A 87 7.63 11.23 4.21
N ASP A 88 7.16 11.05 5.43
CA ASP A 88 6.75 12.12 6.34
C ASP A 88 6.94 11.64 7.78
N ASP A 89 7.59 12.44 8.63
CA ASP A 89 7.89 12.08 10.01
C ASP A 89 6.62 11.76 10.83
N HIS A 90 5.51 12.46 10.56
CA HIS A 90 4.22 12.23 11.22
C HIS A 90 3.59 10.88 10.85
N LEU A 91 4.05 10.29 9.75
CA LEU A 91 3.62 9.00 9.24
C LEU A 91 4.74 7.95 9.32
N SER A 92 5.83 8.20 10.05
CA SER A 92 6.99 7.31 10.15
C SER A 92 6.63 5.82 10.36
N LYS A 93 5.60 5.54 11.17
CA LYS A 93 5.08 4.17 11.39
C LYS A 93 4.62 3.48 10.10
N TRP A 94 4.02 4.20 9.16
CA TRP A 94 3.54 3.67 7.88
C TRP A 94 4.67 3.22 6.94
N PHE A 95 5.88 3.74 7.15
CA PHE A 95 7.07 3.41 6.36
C PHE A 95 7.94 2.32 7.00
N SER A 96 7.60 1.88 8.23
CA SER A 96 8.19 0.67 8.83
C SER A 96 7.78 -0.59 8.06
N PRO A 97 8.56 -1.68 8.12
CA PRO A 97 8.18 -2.95 7.50
C PRO A 97 6.78 -3.41 7.91
N GLU A 98 6.46 -3.33 9.20
CA GLU A 98 5.18 -3.74 9.76
C GLU A 98 4.05 -2.81 9.31
N GLY A 99 4.24 -1.49 9.42
CA GLY A 99 3.21 -0.54 9.04
C GLY A 99 2.92 -0.53 7.54
N PHE A 100 3.95 -0.69 6.70
CA PHE A 100 3.78 -0.80 5.26
C PHE A 100 3.00 -2.07 4.89
N ARG A 101 3.31 -3.19 5.54
CA ARG A 101 2.59 -4.46 5.39
C ARG A 101 1.11 -4.29 5.73
N SER A 102 0.78 -3.70 6.88
CA SER A 102 -0.62 -3.49 7.28
C SER A 102 -1.39 -2.58 6.31
N LEU A 103 -0.75 -1.50 5.82
CA LEU A 103 -1.35 -0.63 4.80
C LEU A 103 -1.58 -1.35 3.47
N PHE A 104 -0.62 -2.18 3.06
CA PHE A 104 -0.73 -2.95 1.83
C PHE A 104 -1.84 -4.01 1.93
N ALA A 105 -1.95 -4.71 3.07
CA ALA A 105 -3.04 -5.63 3.35
C ALA A 105 -4.40 -4.92 3.34
N LEU A 106 -4.49 -3.71 3.92
CA LEU A 106 -5.70 -2.89 3.92
C LEU A 106 -6.20 -2.61 2.50
N VAL A 107 -5.35 -2.06 1.62
CA VAL A 107 -5.74 -1.76 0.23
C VAL A 107 -5.99 -3.05 -0.57
N GLY A 108 -5.22 -4.10 -0.29
CA GLY A 108 -5.35 -5.42 -0.92
C GLY A 108 -6.64 -6.16 -0.58
N THR A 109 -7.22 -5.89 0.59
CA THR A 109 -8.54 -6.46 0.95
C THR A 109 -9.68 -5.76 0.20
N ASN A 110 -9.53 -4.46 -0.05
CA ASN A 110 -10.54 -3.67 -0.75
C ASN A 110 -10.51 -3.85 -2.28
N GLY A 111 -9.37 -4.25 -2.85
CA GLY A 111 -9.27 -4.66 -4.27
C GLY A 111 -10.02 -5.96 -4.59
N GLN A 112 -10.05 -6.91 -3.65
CA GLN A 112 -10.79 -8.17 -3.81
C GLN A 112 -12.32 -8.01 -3.67
N GLY A 113 -12.81 -6.88 -3.12
CA GLY A 113 -14.23 -6.59 -2.97
C GLY A 113 -14.87 -5.86 -4.16
N ILE A 114 -14.08 -5.33 -5.10
CA ILE A 114 -14.56 -4.62 -6.29
C ILE A 114 -13.96 -5.30 -7.52
N GLY A 115 -14.49 -6.45 -7.92
CA GLY A 115 -14.16 -7.03 -9.23
C GLY A 115 -14.15 -8.54 -9.38
N THR A 116 -14.37 -9.34 -8.33
CA THR A 116 -14.54 -10.81 -8.48
C THR A 116 -15.88 -11.29 -7.93
N SER A 117 -16.95 -10.58 -8.26
CA SER A 117 -18.18 -11.32 -8.57
C SER A 117 -17.93 -11.97 -9.92
N SER A 118 -17.51 -13.24 -9.91
CA SER A 118 -17.73 -14.09 -11.06
C SER A 118 -19.24 -14.11 -11.28
N LEU A 119 -19.73 -13.33 -12.24
CA LEU A 119 -21.01 -13.61 -12.88
C LEU A 119 -20.80 -14.96 -13.59
N SER A 120 -21.14 -16.03 -12.88
CA SER A 120 -21.54 -17.30 -13.49
C SER A 120 -22.78 -17.10 -14.34
#